data_AF-A0A7K5Q2H5-F1
#
_entry.id   AF-A0A7K5Q2H5-F1
#
_cell.length_a   1.000
_cell.length_b   1.000
_cell.length_c   1.000
_cell.angle_alpha   90.00
_cell.angle_beta   90.00
_cell.angle_gamma   90.00
#
_symmetry.space_group_name_H-M   'P 1'
#
loop_
_entity.id
_entity.type
_entity.pdbx_description
1 polymer ?
#
loop_
_entity_poly.entity_id
_entity_poly.type
_entity_poly.pdbx_seq_one_letter_code
_entity_poly.pdbx_strand_id
1 'polypeptide(L)'
;QTFQANEDATEVVLNKIHSPVLTRFVRIRPQTWHNGIALRLELYGCRITDSPCSSLLGMLSGLIPDSQISASSIRGYDWSPSMARLVSSRSGWFPRVPQAQPGEEWLQVDLGVPKNIKGVIIQGARGGDSVTTTESRSFVKKFKVAYSMNGKDWDFIQDPKTMQAKLFEGNIHYDIPEVRRFDPVPAQYIRVHPERWSPAGIGMRLEVLGCDWTDVRATAETLVPTLKSEETTTPYPTDAEATECGDSCGEEEDFQLPANFNCNFDLPEDLCGWSQDLATGYTWSFQPAGTWISNSEPSPDTVPDAKNYLQLQSSRRREGQRARLISPTIYLPQSAVCMVFQYQAWGSNGVMLRIWREASQEHKALWVITEDQGEEWREGRIILPSYDMEYRIVFEGFIRNGHSGVLALDDIRLGTDIPLENCMEPITAFPGATLLPGTKPTVDTVSVQPIPAYWYYVIAAGGAVVVLVSVALALVLHYHRFRYAAKKSDHSITYKTSHYANGAPVAVEPTLTIKLEQDPSLRC
;
A
#
# COMPACT_ATOMS: atom_id res chain seq x y z
N GLN A 1 -9.47 -0.44 18.28
CA GLN A 1 -10.39 -1.60 18.23
C GLN A 1 -9.62 -2.81 18.73
N THR A 2 -10.21 -3.60 19.62
CA THR A 2 -9.63 -4.86 20.06
C THR A 2 -10.19 -5.96 19.17
N PHE A 3 -9.33 -6.77 18.58
CA PHE A 3 -9.72 -7.90 17.73
C PHE A 3 -9.69 -9.18 18.55
N GLN A 4 -10.70 -10.02 18.41
CA GLN A 4 -10.63 -11.37 18.94
C GLN A 4 -9.69 -12.18 18.05
N ALA A 5 -8.71 -12.82 18.68
CA ALA A 5 -7.66 -13.59 18.00
C ALA A 5 -7.91 -15.09 18.23
N ASN A 6 -6.85 -15.88 18.33
CA ASN A 6 -6.94 -17.32 18.40
C ASN A 6 -7.43 -17.81 19.78
N GLU A 7 -8.21 -18.89 19.78
CA GLU A 7 -8.54 -19.68 20.97
C GLU A 7 -7.61 -20.91 21.13
N ASP A 8 -6.96 -21.33 20.04
CA ASP A 8 -5.94 -22.38 20.01
C ASP A 8 -4.70 -22.00 19.19
N ALA A 9 -3.72 -22.91 19.08
CA ALA A 9 -2.43 -22.64 18.44
C ALA A 9 -2.41 -22.91 16.91
N THR A 10 -3.44 -23.55 16.38
CA THR A 10 -3.47 -24.13 15.03
C THR A 10 -4.42 -23.41 14.08
N GLU A 11 -5.59 -23.01 14.56
CA GLU A 11 -6.63 -22.39 13.75
C GLU A 11 -6.26 -20.97 13.33
N VAL A 12 -6.69 -20.61 12.13
CA VAL A 12 -6.50 -19.27 11.56
C VAL A 12 -7.74 -18.43 11.85
N VAL A 13 -7.57 -17.32 12.56
CA VAL A 13 -8.65 -16.37 12.83
C VAL A 13 -8.52 -15.17 11.89
N LEU A 14 -9.48 -15.03 10.97
CA LEU A 14 -9.53 -13.92 10.03
C LEU A 14 -10.33 -12.74 10.62
N ASN A 15 -9.67 -11.59 10.77
CA ASN A 15 -10.30 -10.35 11.19
C ASN A 15 -10.44 -9.37 10.02
N LYS A 16 -11.67 -9.14 9.56
CA LYS A 16 -11.97 -8.15 8.51
C LYS A 16 -12.06 -6.74 9.09
N ILE A 17 -11.29 -5.80 8.54
CA ILE A 17 -11.36 -4.38 8.90
C ILE A 17 -12.49 -3.75 8.10
N HIS A 18 -13.52 -3.25 8.79
CA HIS A 18 -14.74 -2.70 8.17
C HIS A 18 -14.46 -1.50 7.25
N SER A 19 -13.45 -0.71 7.57
CA SER A 19 -12.98 0.40 6.74
C SER A 19 -11.55 0.13 6.29
N PRO A 20 -11.29 -0.07 4.99
CA PRO A 20 -9.93 -0.28 4.48
C PRO A 20 -9.00 0.85 4.93
N VAL A 21 -7.82 0.50 5.44
CA VAL A 21 -6.85 1.47 5.97
C VAL A 21 -5.69 1.59 5.00
N LEU A 22 -5.45 2.80 4.49
CA LEU A 22 -4.25 3.09 3.73
C LEU A 22 -3.06 3.23 4.68
N THR A 23 -2.14 2.27 4.65
CA THR A 23 -0.94 2.30 5.49
C THR A 23 0.26 1.65 4.78
N ARG A 24 1.46 2.00 5.24
CA ARG A 24 2.73 1.37 4.88
C ARG A 24 3.26 0.44 5.97
N PHE A 25 2.95 0.74 7.24
CA PHE A 25 3.45 0.00 8.38
C PHE A 25 2.27 -0.54 9.19
N VAL A 26 2.28 -1.85 9.42
CA VAL A 26 1.32 -2.54 10.29
C VAL A 26 2.05 -3.01 11.53
N ARG A 27 1.45 -2.78 12.70
CA ARG A 27 1.96 -3.27 13.98
C ARG A 27 0.86 -4.04 14.69
N ILE A 28 1.08 -5.33 14.90
CA ILE A 28 0.22 -6.15 15.74
C ILE A 28 0.70 -6.03 17.18
N ARG A 29 -0.21 -5.67 18.10
CA ARG A 29 0.08 -5.51 19.52
C ARG A 29 -0.77 -6.48 20.34
N PRO A 30 -0.23 -7.66 20.70
CA PRO A 30 -0.93 -8.63 21.53
C PRO A 30 -1.40 -8.00 22.84
N GLN A 31 -2.65 -8.26 23.23
CA GLN A 31 -3.25 -7.73 24.46
C GLN A 31 -3.38 -8.83 25.52
N THR A 32 -3.86 -10.00 25.12
CA THR A 32 -3.99 -11.21 25.93
C THR A 32 -3.39 -12.39 25.16
N TRP A 33 -2.96 -13.43 25.88
CA TRP A 33 -2.35 -14.63 25.30
C TRP A 33 -2.52 -15.83 26.24
N HIS A 34 -2.37 -17.03 25.69
CA HIS A 34 -2.36 -18.28 26.44
C HIS A 34 -0.92 -18.82 26.53
N ASN A 35 -0.41 -19.07 27.75
CA ASN A 35 0.97 -19.47 28.09
C ASN A 35 2.07 -18.47 27.72
N GLY A 36 2.09 -17.96 26.49
CA GLY A 36 3.07 -16.99 26.01
C GLY A 36 2.62 -16.33 24.70
N ILE A 37 3.30 -15.26 24.31
CA ILE A 37 3.02 -14.56 23.06
C ILE A 37 3.70 -15.32 21.92
N ALA A 38 2.91 -15.94 21.05
CA ALA A 38 3.36 -16.54 19.79
C ALA A 38 2.43 -16.07 18.67
N LEU A 39 2.98 -15.75 17.50
CA LEU A 39 2.19 -15.15 16.42
C LEU A 39 2.68 -15.60 15.04
N ARG A 40 1.74 -16.04 14.21
CA ARG A 40 1.87 -16.18 12.75
C ARG A 40 0.80 -15.28 12.13
N LEU A 41 1.11 -14.59 11.04
CA LEU A 41 0.24 -13.56 10.49
C LEU A 41 0.29 -13.57 8.97
N GLU A 42 -0.87 -13.30 8.38
CA GLU A 42 -1.00 -12.88 6.98
C GLU A 42 -1.76 -11.53 6.93
N LEU A 43 -1.44 -10.68 5.96
CA LEU A 43 -2.08 -9.37 5.76
C LEU A 43 -2.79 -9.31 4.41
N TYR A 44 -4.10 -9.04 4.44
CA TYR A 44 -4.93 -8.89 3.25
C TYR A 44 -5.12 -7.41 2.89
N GLY A 45 -5.04 -7.08 1.61
CA GLY A 45 -5.26 -5.73 1.09
C GLY A 45 -5.10 -5.66 -0.42
N CYS A 46 -5.17 -4.45 -0.97
CA CYS A 46 -4.93 -4.16 -2.39
C CYS A 46 -4.10 -2.87 -2.52
N ARG A 47 -3.52 -2.64 -3.70
CA ARG A 47 -2.85 -1.38 -4.03
C ARG A 47 -3.89 -0.36 -4.49
N ILE A 48 -3.62 0.93 -4.27
CA ILE A 48 -4.52 2.00 -4.72
C ILE A 48 -4.72 1.96 -6.24
N THR A 49 -3.67 1.59 -6.97
CA THR A 49 -3.62 1.50 -8.43
C THR A 49 -4.42 0.34 -9.02
N ASP A 50 -4.88 -0.60 -8.19
CA ASP A 50 -5.65 -1.75 -8.68
C ASP A 50 -7.08 -1.33 -9.07
N SER A 51 -7.53 -0.14 -8.66
CA SER A 51 -8.80 0.44 -9.09
C SER A 51 -8.63 1.18 -10.43
N PRO A 52 -9.58 1.03 -11.39
CA PRO A 52 -9.48 1.68 -12.69
C PRO A 52 -9.39 3.19 -12.53
N CYS A 53 -8.53 3.82 -13.32
CA CYS A 53 -8.26 5.26 -13.29
C CYS A 53 -7.88 5.78 -11.87
N SER A 54 -7.04 5.05 -11.14
CA SER A 54 -6.57 5.43 -9.80
C SER A 54 -5.03 5.51 -9.71
N SER A 55 -4.38 5.94 -10.78
CA SER A 55 -2.94 6.18 -10.79
C SER A 55 -2.60 7.42 -9.97
N LEU A 56 -1.47 7.40 -9.27
CA LEU A 56 -0.94 8.55 -8.53
C LEU A 56 -0.33 9.54 -9.55
N LEU A 57 -0.86 10.77 -9.61
CA LEU A 57 -0.54 11.70 -10.70
C LEU A 57 0.78 12.47 -10.52
N GLY A 58 1.38 12.46 -9.33
CA GLY A 58 2.80 12.80 -9.21
C GLY A 58 3.21 13.69 -8.05
N MET A 59 2.33 13.93 -7.07
CA MET A 59 2.70 14.68 -5.87
C MET A 59 3.74 13.90 -5.04
N LEU A 60 3.49 12.61 -4.80
CA LEU A 60 4.34 11.73 -4.01
C LEU A 60 5.64 11.35 -4.74
N SER A 61 5.57 11.11 -6.05
CA SER A 61 6.74 10.71 -6.85
C SER A 61 7.67 11.88 -7.21
N GLY A 62 7.16 13.12 -7.19
CA GLY A 62 7.90 14.29 -7.66
C GLY A 62 7.73 14.59 -9.15
N LEU A 63 6.93 13.80 -9.88
CA LEU A 63 6.64 14.04 -11.30
C LEU A 63 5.95 15.39 -11.54
N ILE A 64 5.09 15.81 -10.61
CA ILE A 64 4.56 17.18 -10.59
C ILE A 64 5.63 18.05 -9.95
N PRO A 65 6.28 18.99 -10.65
CA PRO A 65 7.33 19.86 -10.10
C PRO A 65 6.76 20.89 -9.11
N ASP A 66 7.64 21.47 -8.28
CA ASP A 66 7.24 22.47 -7.26
C ASP A 66 6.57 23.72 -7.89
N SER A 67 6.91 24.07 -9.14
CA SER A 67 6.29 25.17 -9.87
C SER A 67 4.81 24.96 -10.20
N GLN A 68 4.34 23.71 -10.17
CA GLN A 68 2.95 23.33 -10.46
C GLN A 68 2.09 23.23 -9.20
N ILE A 69 2.64 23.53 -8.03
CA ILE A 69 1.92 23.47 -6.75
C ILE A 69 1.80 24.90 -6.22
N SER A 70 0.57 25.37 -6.01
CA SER A 70 0.29 26.72 -5.51
C SER A 70 -0.76 26.68 -4.41
N ALA A 71 -0.84 27.75 -3.62
CA ALA A 71 -1.80 27.85 -2.52
C ALA A 71 -2.33 29.28 -2.40
N SER A 72 -3.52 29.43 -1.79
CA SER A 72 -4.14 30.71 -1.48
C SER A 72 -3.26 31.60 -0.62
N SER A 73 -2.68 31.00 0.41
CA SER A 73 -1.78 31.66 1.36
C SER A 73 -0.81 30.64 1.96
N ILE A 74 0.31 31.14 2.49
CA ILE A 74 1.38 30.32 3.05
C ILE A 74 1.83 30.89 4.40
N ARG A 75 2.13 29.99 5.35
CA ARG A 75 2.65 30.36 6.67
C ARG A 75 4.17 30.54 6.62
N GLY A 76 4.62 31.80 6.73
CA GLY A 76 6.03 32.15 6.80
C GLY A 76 6.76 32.10 5.46
N TYR A 77 8.02 32.57 5.46
CA TYR A 77 8.86 32.64 4.25
C TYR A 77 9.54 31.31 3.90
N ASP A 78 9.60 30.36 4.84
CA ASP A 78 10.30 29.07 4.68
C ASP A 78 9.43 27.97 4.06
N TRP A 79 8.25 28.30 3.55
CA TRP A 79 7.37 27.32 2.93
C TRP A 79 7.87 26.95 1.52
N SER A 80 8.03 25.66 1.26
CA SER A 80 8.26 25.12 -0.08
C SER A 80 7.04 24.34 -0.58
N PRO A 81 6.71 24.39 -1.88
CA PRO A 81 5.58 23.62 -2.42
C PRO A 81 5.74 22.10 -2.24
N SER A 82 6.97 21.60 -2.25
CA SER A 82 7.32 20.22 -1.89
C SER A 82 6.83 19.79 -0.50
N MET A 83 6.62 20.72 0.44
CA MET A 83 6.04 20.38 1.75
C MET A 83 4.60 19.90 1.67
N ALA A 84 3.86 20.23 0.61
CA ALA A 84 2.47 19.81 0.43
C ALA A 84 2.32 18.37 -0.12
N ARG A 85 3.43 17.70 -0.46
CA ARG A 85 3.43 16.36 -1.05
C ARG A 85 3.07 15.28 -0.03
N LEU A 86 2.25 14.32 -0.45
CA LEU A 86 1.85 13.16 0.36
C LEU A 86 3.04 12.33 0.82
N VAL A 87 3.07 11.94 2.10
CA VAL A 87 4.04 11.03 2.76
C VAL A 87 5.51 11.47 2.76
N SER A 88 6.05 12.01 1.67
CA SER A 88 7.45 12.42 1.52
C SER A 88 7.82 13.65 2.36
N SER A 89 6.85 14.53 2.62
CA SER A 89 7.06 15.73 3.41
C SER A 89 7.11 15.46 4.91
N ARG A 90 8.13 16.02 5.56
CA ARG A 90 8.25 16.09 7.04
C ARG A 90 7.27 17.10 7.66
N SER A 91 6.70 17.98 6.83
CA SER A 91 5.76 19.04 7.21
C SER A 91 4.47 18.94 6.38
N GLY A 92 3.80 20.05 6.11
CA GLY A 92 2.64 20.15 5.24
C GLY A 92 2.40 21.58 4.78
N TRP A 93 1.38 21.79 3.96
CA TRP A 93 0.86 23.12 3.70
C TRP A 93 0.10 23.65 4.91
N PHE A 94 0.43 24.87 5.32
CA PHE A 94 -0.28 25.65 6.33
C PHE A 94 -0.60 27.02 5.74
N PRO A 95 -1.87 27.47 5.77
CA PRO A 95 -2.23 28.82 5.35
C PRO A 95 -1.65 29.86 6.31
N ARG A 96 -1.60 31.12 5.86
CA ARG A 96 -1.08 32.25 6.65
C ARG A 96 -1.83 32.39 7.97
N VAL A 97 -3.15 32.24 7.94
CA VAL A 97 -4.02 32.23 9.12
C VAL A 97 -4.47 30.79 9.37
N PRO A 98 -4.00 30.12 10.44
CA PRO A 98 -4.36 28.72 10.70
C PRO A 98 -5.86 28.48 10.96
N GLN A 99 -6.57 29.52 11.40
CA GLN A 99 -8.01 29.55 11.66
C GLN A 99 -8.71 30.48 10.66
N ALA A 100 -8.60 30.15 9.37
CA ALA A 100 -9.22 30.93 8.29
C ALA A 100 -10.74 30.73 8.23
N GLN A 101 -11.43 31.48 7.36
CA GLN A 101 -12.84 31.22 7.10
C GLN A 101 -12.99 29.93 6.27
N PRO A 102 -14.03 29.11 6.51
CA PRO A 102 -14.29 27.91 5.73
C PRO A 102 -14.41 28.20 4.23
N GLY A 103 -13.66 27.45 3.40
CA GLY A 103 -13.71 27.56 1.94
C GLY A 103 -12.85 28.68 1.32
N GLU A 104 -12.32 29.61 2.11
CA GLU A 104 -11.48 30.73 1.63
C GLU A 104 -10.09 30.25 1.19
N GLU A 105 -9.48 29.40 2.00
CA GLU A 105 -8.14 28.87 1.73
C GLU A 105 -8.22 27.67 0.77
N TRP A 106 -7.21 27.52 -0.08
CA TRP A 106 -7.09 26.40 -1.01
C TRP A 106 -5.64 26.00 -1.28
N LEU A 107 -5.45 24.71 -1.55
CA LEU A 107 -4.23 24.16 -2.13
C LEU A 107 -4.55 23.71 -3.56
N GLN A 108 -3.74 24.15 -4.52
CA GLN A 108 -3.91 23.88 -5.95
C GLN A 108 -2.77 23.04 -6.48
N VAL A 109 -3.13 22.12 -7.37
CA VAL A 109 -2.20 21.33 -8.17
C VAL A 109 -2.54 21.53 -9.64
N ASP A 110 -1.54 21.93 -10.43
CA ASP A 110 -1.57 21.94 -11.89
C ASP A 110 -0.98 20.61 -12.38
N LEU A 111 -1.75 19.84 -13.15
CA LEU A 111 -1.31 18.55 -13.70
C LEU A 111 -0.47 18.73 -14.98
N GLY A 112 -0.38 19.95 -15.52
CA GLY A 112 0.36 20.30 -16.74
C GLY A 112 -0.35 19.91 -18.03
N VAL A 113 -1.14 18.83 -17.99
CA VAL A 113 -2.01 18.39 -19.08
C VAL A 113 -3.39 17.98 -18.52
N PRO A 114 -4.47 18.05 -19.31
CA PRO A 114 -5.76 17.54 -18.88
C PRO A 114 -5.71 16.05 -18.55
N LYS A 115 -6.33 15.67 -17.43
CA LYS A 115 -6.45 14.29 -16.94
C LYS A 115 -7.89 14.03 -16.51
N ASN A 116 -8.27 12.76 -16.48
CA ASN A 116 -9.48 12.32 -15.80
C ASN A 116 -9.16 12.10 -14.31
N ILE A 117 -9.60 13.03 -13.47
CA ILE A 117 -9.37 12.96 -12.02
C ILE A 117 -10.51 12.18 -11.37
N LYS A 118 -10.18 11.15 -10.58
CA LYS A 118 -11.15 10.27 -9.92
C LYS A 118 -11.10 10.35 -8.39
N GLY A 119 -10.09 11.00 -7.84
CA GLY A 119 -9.99 11.12 -6.39
C GLY A 119 -8.80 11.93 -5.92
N VAL A 120 -8.73 12.07 -4.60
CA VAL A 120 -7.60 12.66 -3.89
C VAL A 120 -7.25 11.80 -2.68
N ILE A 121 -5.96 11.82 -2.32
CA ILE A 121 -5.49 11.29 -1.05
C ILE A 121 -5.06 12.47 -0.19
N ILE A 122 -5.76 12.66 0.91
CA ILE A 122 -5.50 13.74 1.86
C ILE A 122 -4.82 13.20 3.10
N GLN A 123 -3.84 13.93 3.61
CA GLN A 123 -3.15 13.63 4.86
C GLN A 123 -3.01 14.93 5.65
N GLY A 124 -2.99 14.84 6.99
CA GLY A 124 -2.69 16.01 7.82
C GLY A 124 -1.23 16.45 7.70
N ALA A 125 -0.78 17.35 8.57
CA ALA A 125 0.56 17.91 8.58
C ALA A 125 1.16 17.93 10.00
N ARG A 126 2.50 17.96 10.06
CA ARG A 126 3.28 18.17 11.28
C ARG A 126 4.01 19.50 11.18
N GLY A 127 3.79 20.43 12.09
CA GLY A 127 4.52 21.69 12.16
C GLY A 127 5.74 21.58 13.08
N GLY A 128 6.87 22.15 12.68
CA GLY A 128 8.02 22.45 13.55
C GLY A 128 8.84 21.27 14.09
N ASP A 129 10.18 21.40 14.02
CA ASP A 129 11.17 20.45 14.57
C ASP A 129 11.26 20.43 16.12
N SER A 130 10.40 21.16 16.83
CA SER A 130 10.43 21.17 18.30
C SER A 130 9.53 20.08 18.89
N VAL A 131 10.17 19.08 19.47
CA VAL A 131 9.62 17.87 20.11
C VAL A 131 8.65 18.17 21.29
N THR A 132 8.44 19.44 21.65
CA THR A 132 7.82 19.83 22.93
C THR A 132 6.43 20.45 22.88
N THR A 133 5.78 20.60 21.73
CA THR A 133 4.38 21.09 21.71
C THR A 133 3.46 20.20 20.87
N THR A 134 2.46 19.62 21.53
CA THR A 134 1.30 18.93 20.92
C THR A 134 0.48 19.81 19.96
N GLU A 135 0.81 21.10 19.87
CA GLU A 135 0.09 22.15 19.13
C GLU A 135 0.40 22.21 17.63
N SER A 136 1.34 21.40 17.15
CA SER A 136 1.79 21.47 15.76
C SER A 136 1.21 20.37 14.86
N ARG A 137 0.26 19.57 15.35
CA ARG A 137 -0.35 18.48 14.57
C ARG A 137 -1.70 18.93 14.02
N SER A 138 -1.70 19.38 12.78
CA SER A 138 -2.89 19.94 12.14
C SER A 138 -3.41 19.02 11.05
N PHE A 139 -4.72 18.91 10.91
CA PHE A 139 -5.33 18.10 9.85
C PHE A 139 -6.72 18.62 9.47
N VAL A 140 -7.06 18.45 8.21
CA VAL A 140 -8.38 18.80 7.65
C VAL A 140 -9.38 17.68 7.97
N LYS A 141 -10.54 18.05 8.52
CA LYS A 141 -11.63 17.14 8.88
C LYS A 141 -12.74 17.10 7.82
N LYS A 142 -12.99 18.20 7.12
CA LYS A 142 -13.93 18.26 5.98
C LYS A 142 -13.41 19.22 4.93
N PHE A 143 -13.69 18.94 3.66
CA PHE A 143 -13.24 19.77 2.55
C PHE A 143 -14.17 19.65 1.34
N LYS A 144 -14.04 20.61 0.42
CA LYS A 144 -14.63 20.56 -0.93
C LYS A 144 -13.51 20.48 -1.96
N VAL A 145 -13.83 19.98 -3.14
CA VAL A 145 -12.89 19.89 -4.26
C VAL A 145 -13.45 20.70 -5.42
N ALA A 146 -12.62 21.60 -5.94
CA ALA A 146 -12.89 22.34 -7.16
C ALA A 146 -11.93 21.90 -8.26
N TYR A 147 -12.36 21.94 -9.51
CA TYR A 147 -11.57 21.54 -10.66
C TYR A 147 -11.75 22.53 -11.81
N SER A 148 -10.76 22.59 -12.70
CA SER A 148 -10.76 23.52 -13.83
C SER A 148 -9.91 22.99 -14.99
N MET A 149 -10.31 23.32 -16.21
CA MET A 149 -9.52 23.08 -17.44
C MET A 149 -8.57 24.24 -17.77
N ASN A 150 -8.88 25.46 -17.31
CA ASN A 150 -8.16 26.68 -17.72
C ASN A 150 -7.54 27.45 -16.54
N GLY A 151 -7.77 27.00 -15.30
CA GLY A 151 -7.27 27.63 -14.08
C GLY A 151 -8.01 28.92 -13.67
N LYS A 152 -9.02 29.34 -14.43
CA LYS A 152 -9.79 30.58 -14.21
C LYS A 152 -11.24 30.31 -13.81
N ASP A 153 -11.91 29.42 -14.54
CA ASP A 153 -13.29 29.02 -14.29
C ASP A 153 -13.27 27.74 -13.46
N TRP A 154 -13.93 27.75 -12.31
CA TRP A 154 -13.82 26.69 -11.32
C TRP A 154 -15.19 26.10 -11.00
N ASP A 155 -15.31 24.80 -11.20
CA ASP A 155 -16.49 24.03 -10.82
C ASP A 155 -16.20 23.20 -9.58
N PHE A 156 -17.19 23.05 -8.71
CA PHE A 156 -17.09 22.16 -7.55
C PHE A 156 -17.62 20.78 -7.89
N ILE A 157 -16.98 19.75 -7.35
CA ILE A 157 -17.53 18.39 -7.41
C ILE A 157 -18.87 18.39 -6.69
N GLN A 158 -19.92 17.97 -7.38
CA GLN A 158 -21.27 17.99 -6.85
C GLN A 158 -21.62 16.66 -6.16
N ASP A 159 -22.50 16.72 -5.16
CA ASP A 159 -23.13 15.53 -4.63
C ASP A 159 -24.35 15.19 -5.49
N PRO A 160 -24.41 13.99 -6.11
CA PRO A 160 -25.51 13.63 -7.01
C PRO A 160 -26.87 13.58 -6.29
N LYS A 161 -26.91 13.50 -4.95
CA LYS A 161 -28.16 13.50 -4.18
C LYS A 161 -28.70 14.90 -3.91
N THR A 162 -27.82 15.86 -3.65
CA THR A 162 -28.23 17.21 -3.21
C THR A 162 -28.02 18.28 -4.28
N MET A 163 -27.33 17.96 -5.38
CA MET A 163 -26.93 18.90 -6.43
C MET A 163 -26.16 20.12 -5.91
N GLN A 164 -25.48 19.96 -4.78
CA GLN A 164 -24.66 21.00 -4.14
C GLN A 164 -23.20 20.55 -4.10
N ALA A 165 -22.28 21.49 -3.88
CA ALA A 165 -20.86 21.18 -3.71
C ALA A 165 -20.66 20.12 -2.62
N LYS A 166 -20.08 18.99 -3.00
CA LYS A 166 -19.91 17.81 -2.15
C LYS A 166 -18.94 18.11 -1.03
N LEU A 167 -19.41 17.89 0.20
CA LEU A 167 -18.59 18.00 1.39
C LEU A 167 -17.95 16.64 1.71
N PHE A 168 -16.67 16.50 1.43
CA PHE A 168 -15.90 15.29 1.70
C PHE A 168 -15.46 15.21 3.16
N GLU A 169 -15.44 14.00 3.70
CA GLU A 169 -14.78 13.72 4.98
C GLU A 169 -13.26 13.74 4.80
N GLY A 170 -12.55 14.35 5.74
CA GLY A 170 -11.09 14.48 5.75
C GLY A 170 -10.42 13.40 6.59
N ASN A 171 -9.34 13.79 7.27
CA ASN A 171 -8.58 12.96 8.17
C ASN A 171 -9.12 13.00 9.61
N ILE A 172 -8.94 11.88 10.31
CA ILE A 172 -9.10 11.79 11.76
C ILE A 172 -7.76 11.90 12.50
N HIS A 173 -6.64 11.78 11.79
CA HIS A 173 -5.29 11.76 12.33
C HIS A 173 -4.31 12.51 11.39
N TYR A 174 -3.27 13.13 11.96
CA TYR A 174 -2.33 13.97 11.21
C TYR A 174 -1.42 13.19 10.25
N ASP A 175 -1.19 11.90 10.50
CA ASP A 175 -0.31 11.05 9.67
C ASP A 175 -1.02 9.98 8.85
N ILE A 176 -2.26 9.63 9.15
CA ILE A 176 -2.93 8.53 8.45
C ILE A 176 -3.61 9.14 7.22
N PRO A 177 -3.15 8.81 6.00
CA PRO A 177 -3.75 9.33 4.79
C PRO A 177 -5.13 8.70 4.56
N GLU A 178 -6.05 9.48 3.98
CA GLU A 178 -7.41 9.08 3.68
C GLU A 178 -7.66 9.25 2.18
N VAL A 179 -8.19 8.22 1.55
CA VAL A 179 -8.55 8.24 0.12
C VAL A 179 -10.00 8.66 -0.02
N ARG A 180 -10.26 9.68 -0.86
CA ARG A 180 -11.62 10.12 -1.22
C ARG A 180 -11.78 10.08 -2.73
N ARG A 181 -12.69 9.21 -3.18
CA ARG A 181 -13.03 9.03 -4.59
C ARG A 181 -14.34 9.76 -4.93
N PHE A 182 -14.46 10.12 -6.19
CA PHE A 182 -15.62 10.77 -6.78
C PHE A 182 -15.75 10.36 -8.26
N ASP A 183 -16.86 10.74 -8.89
CA ASP A 183 -17.08 10.45 -10.31
C ASP A 183 -15.98 11.13 -11.15
N PRO A 184 -15.41 10.46 -12.17
CA PRO A 184 -14.30 11.02 -12.94
C PRO A 184 -14.65 12.37 -13.56
N VAL A 185 -13.80 13.37 -13.33
CA VAL A 185 -13.95 14.71 -13.92
C VAL A 185 -12.73 15.07 -14.78
N PRO A 186 -12.93 15.60 -16.00
CA PRO A 186 -11.84 16.09 -16.83
C PRO A 186 -11.34 17.42 -16.25
N ALA A 187 -10.06 17.47 -15.91
CA ALA A 187 -9.44 18.66 -15.35
C ALA A 187 -7.92 18.67 -15.55
N GLN A 188 -7.37 19.86 -15.72
CA GLN A 188 -5.93 20.09 -15.61
C GLN A 188 -5.56 20.63 -14.22
N TYR A 189 -6.44 21.41 -13.62
CA TYR A 189 -6.23 22.03 -12.32
C TYR A 189 -7.20 21.46 -11.30
N ILE A 190 -6.71 21.20 -10.09
CA ILE A 190 -7.54 20.79 -8.96
C ILE A 190 -7.21 21.64 -7.74
N ARG A 191 -8.24 22.01 -6.98
CA ARG A 191 -8.16 22.73 -5.71
C ARG A 191 -8.87 21.96 -4.62
N VAL A 192 -8.24 21.90 -3.45
CA VAL A 192 -8.83 21.39 -2.22
C VAL A 192 -9.09 22.56 -1.28
N HIS A 193 -10.36 22.76 -0.90
CA HIS A 193 -10.84 23.83 -0.04
C HIS A 193 -11.20 23.27 1.35
N PRO A 194 -10.41 23.54 2.41
CA PRO A 194 -10.74 23.15 3.77
C PRO A 194 -12.01 23.82 4.28
N GLU A 195 -12.88 23.04 4.90
CA GLU A 195 -14.16 23.51 5.47
C GLU A 195 -14.20 23.30 7.00
N ARG A 196 -13.57 22.23 7.49
CA ARG A 196 -13.38 21.98 8.93
C ARG A 196 -12.02 21.36 9.18
N TRP A 197 -11.44 21.61 10.35
CA TRP A 197 -10.09 21.15 10.69
C TRP A 197 -9.94 20.85 12.18
N SER A 198 -8.76 20.36 12.55
CA SER A 198 -8.33 20.13 13.93
C SER A 198 -8.21 21.43 14.74
N PRO A 199 -8.24 21.41 16.09
CA PRO A 199 -8.03 22.62 16.89
C PRO A 199 -6.72 23.37 16.60
N ALA A 200 -5.68 22.66 16.13
CA ALA A 200 -4.40 23.22 15.74
C ALA A 200 -4.41 23.99 14.39
N GLY A 201 -5.58 24.07 13.74
CA GLY A 201 -5.74 24.76 12.46
C GLY A 201 -5.68 23.85 11.24
N ILE A 202 -5.58 24.47 10.07
CA ILE A 202 -5.45 23.82 8.77
C ILE A 202 -4.01 23.33 8.58
N GLY A 203 -3.87 22.05 8.24
CA GLY A 203 -2.61 21.46 7.80
C GLY A 203 -2.92 20.32 6.83
N MET A 204 -2.31 20.33 5.65
CA MET A 204 -2.54 19.25 4.68
C MET A 204 -1.32 18.86 3.88
N ARG A 205 -1.31 17.60 3.47
CA ARG A 205 -0.55 17.05 2.36
C ARG A 205 -1.52 16.37 1.40
N LEU A 206 -1.18 16.34 0.12
CA LEU A 206 -2.09 15.92 -0.94
C LEU A 206 -1.39 15.05 -1.99
N GLU A 207 -2.16 14.11 -2.55
CA GLU A 207 -1.90 13.44 -3.82
C GLU A 207 -3.20 13.40 -4.62
N VAL A 208 -3.09 13.39 -5.95
CA VAL A 208 -4.21 13.36 -6.87
C VAL A 208 -4.26 11.99 -7.56
N LEU A 209 -5.46 11.44 -7.68
CA LEU A 209 -5.71 10.16 -8.34
C LEU A 209 -6.45 10.37 -9.66
N GLY A 210 -5.98 9.70 -10.71
CA GLY A 210 -6.63 9.76 -12.01
C GLY A 210 -5.96 8.92 -13.07
N CYS A 211 -6.23 9.26 -14.32
CA CYS A 211 -5.66 8.67 -15.51
C CYS A 211 -5.66 9.70 -16.66
N ASP A 212 -5.14 9.30 -17.81
CA ASP A 212 -5.06 10.17 -18.97
C ASP A 212 -6.46 10.52 -19.49
N TRP A 213 -6.60 11.76 -19.97
CA TRP A 213 -7.83 12.21 -20.60
C TRP A 213 -7.87 11.65 -22.02
N THR A 214 -8.49 10.49 -22.20
CA THR A 214 -8.87 10.00 -23.51
C THR A 214 -10.04 10.85 -23.98
N ASP A 215 -9.84 11.61 -25.06
CA ASP A 215 -10.85 12.45 -25.69
C ASP A 215 -11.97 11.55 -26.22
N VAL A 216 -12.96 11.24 -25.38
CA VAL A 216 -14.21 10.65 -25.86
C VAL A 216 -14.87 11.76 -26.66
N ARG A 217 -14.57 11.83 -27.95
CA ARG A 217 -15.45 12.49 -28.91
C ARG A 217 -16.82 11.84 -28.73
N ALA A 218 -17.71 12.58 -28.07
CA ALA A 218 -19.11 12.29 -28.10
C ALA A 218 -19.55 12.30 -29.56
N THR A 219 -19.71 11.13 -30.17
CA THR A 219 -20.60 10.96 -31.31
C THR A 219 -22.01 11.17 -30.76
N ALA A 220 -22.41 12.44 -30.73
CA ALA A 220 -23.79 12.84 -30.64
C ALA A 220 -24.49 12.43 -31.92
N GLU A 221 -24.91 11.17 -32.03
CA GLU A 221 -25.96 10.79 -32.97
C GLU A 221 -27.02 9.94 -32.27
N THR A 222 -28.19 10.57 -32.20
CA THR A 222 -29.53 9.98 -32.09
C THR A 222 -30.01 9.58 -30.69
N LEU A 223 -30.54 10.58 -29.99
CA LEU A 223 -31.68 10.39 -29.09
C LEU A 223 -32.86 9.80 -29.89
N VAL A 224 -33.22 8.55 -29.62
CA VAL A 224 -34.60 8.08 -29.77
C VAL A 224 -35.02 7.44 -28.45
N PRO A 225 -36.11 7.90 -27.82
CA PRO A 225 -36.61 7.31 -26.58
C PRO A 225 -37.41 6.04 -26.93
N THR A 226 -36.89 4.86 -26.62
CA THR A 226 -37.65 3.62 -26.76
C THR A 226 -38.29 3.26 -25.43
N LEU A 227 -39.62 3.38 -25.42
CA LEU A 227 -40.56 2.93 -24.40
C LEU A 227 -40.29 1.48 -23.96
N LYS A 228 -40.62 1.22 -22.69
CA LYS A 228 -40.80 -0.13 -22.13
C LYS A 228 -41.63 -1.01 -23.06
N SER A 229 -41.14 -2.20 -23.35
CA SER A 229 -41.98 -3.32 -23.78
C SER A 229 -41.50 -4.60 -23.10
N GLU A 230 -42.49 -5.39 -22.70
CA GLU A 230 -42.43 -6.55 -21.82
C GLU A 230 -41.55 -7.68 -22.34
N GLU A 231 -40.96 -8.41 -21.38
CA GLU A 231 -40.40 -9.72 -21.59
C GLU A 231 -41.52 -10.67 -22.05
N THR A 232 -41.34 -11.29 -23.21
CA THR A 232 -42.03 -12.52 -23.56
C THR A 232 -41.00 -13.48 -24.12
N THR A 233 -40.70 -14.48 -23.30
CA THR A 233 -39.99 -15.72 -23.59
C THR A 233 -40.65 -16.48 -24.74
N THR A 234 -39.85 -17.07 -25.64
CA THR A 234 -40.05 -18.41 -26.28
C THR A 234 -38.98 -18.67 -27.36
N PRO A 235 -38.72 -19.94 -27.76
CA PRO A 235 -37.37 -20.51 -27.68
C PRO A 235 -36.69 -20.71 -29.05
N TYR A 236 -35.39 -21.00 -28.98
CA TYR A 236 -34.51 -21.45 -30.06
C TYR A 236 -35.13 -22.55 -30.96
N PRO A 237 -34.76 -22.52 -32.25
CA PRO A 237 -34.47 -23.73 -33.00
C PRO A 237 -33.03 -23.75 -33.53
N THR A 238 -32.37 -24.86 -33.22
CA THR A 238 -31.25 -25.48 -33.92
C THR A 238 -31.56 -25.71 -35.41
N ASP A 239 -30.61 -25.40 -36.30
CA ASP A 239 -29.90 -26.41 -37.11
C ASP A 239 -28.98 -25.75 -38.15
N ALA A 240 -27.87 -26.44 -38.41
CA ALA A 240 -26.79 -26.07 -39.30
C ALA A 240 -27.15 -26.28 -40.79
N GLU A 241 -26.61 -25.43 -41.67
CA GLU A 241 -25.69 -25.84 -42.75
C GLU A 241 -25.34 -24.68 -43.71
N ALA A 242 -24.05 -24.68 -44.09
CA ALA A 242 -23.47 -24.21 -45.35
C ALA A 242 -23.59 -22.72 -45.77
N THR A 243 -22.51 -22.03 -45.43
CA THR A 243 -21.86 -20.86 -46.04
C THR A 243 -21.97 -20.73 -47.57
N GLU A 244 -22.49 -19.60 -48.05
CA GLU A 244 -21.98 -18.90 -49.24
C GLU A 244 -22.36 -17.41 -49.20
N CYS A 245 -21.39 -16.53 -48.89
CA CYS A 245 -21.25 -15.12 -49.27
C CYS A 245 -19.85 -14.71 -48.77
N GLY A 246 -18.98 -14.03 -49.50
CA GLY A 246 -19.26 -12.94 -50.44
C GLY A 246 -18.73 -11.65 -49.84
N ASP A 247 -17.40 -11.49 -49.91
CA ASP A 247 -16.53 -10.32 -49.78
C ASP A 247 -16.92 -9.11 -48.89
N SER A 248 -15.95 -8.71 -48.07
CA SER A 248 -15.78 -7.41 -47.40
C SER A 248 -16.65 -7.09 -46.17
N CYS A 249 -16.28 -7.69 -45.03
CA CYS A 249 -16.45 -7.06 -43.71
C CYS A 249 -15.06 -6.66 -43.21
N GLY A 250 -14.80 -5.37 -43.04
CA GLY A 250 -13.59 -4.89 -42.38
C GLY A 250 -13.61 -5.34 -40.92
N GLU A 251 -12.54 -6.01 -40.52
CA GLU A 251 -12.30 -6.42 -39.13
C GLU A 251 -12.29 -5.17 -38.25
N GLU A 252 -13.22 -5.10 -37.30
CA GLU A 252 -13.06 -4.27 -36.12
C GLU A 252 -11.76 -4.72 -35.43
N GLU A 253 -10.88 -3.80 -35.03
CA GLU A 253 -9.62 -4.13 -34.34
C GLU A 253 -9.90 -4.76 -32.97
N ASP A 254 -10.16 -6.06 -33.03
CA ASP A 254 -10.51 -6.92 -31.92
C ASP A 254 -9.27 -7.29 -31.11
N PHE A 255 -9.47 -7.65 -29.85
CA PHE A 255 -8.42 -8.06 -28.91
C PHE A 255 -7.55 -9.20 -29.49
N GLN A 256 -6.36 -8.89 -30.03
CA GLN A 256 -5.47 -9.91 -30.60
C GLN A 256 -4.61 -10.58 -29.51
N LEU A 257 -5.15 -11.65 -28.93
CA LEU A 257 -4.34 -12.62 -28.19
C LEU A 257 -3.52 -13.45 -29.19
N PRO A 258 -2.18 -13.58 -29.03
CA PRO A 258 -1.37 -14.37 -29.95
C PRO A 258 -1.80 -15.84 -29.88
N ALA A 259 -2.22 -16.41 -31.01
CA ALA A 259 -2.66 -17.82 -31.09
C ALA A 259 -1.57 -18.81 -30.63
N ASN A 260 -0.31 -18.40 -30.67
CA ASN A 260 0.87 -19.16 -30.27
C ASN A 260 1.40 -18.82 -28.86
N PHE A 261 0.63 -18.12 -28.02
CA PHE A 261 1.01 -17.82 -26.64
C PHE A 261 0.92 -19.04 -25.72
N ASN A 262 -0.15 -19.82 -25.85
CA ASN A 262 -0.38 -21.00 -25.01
C ASN A 262 0.58 -22.11 -25.42
N CYS A 263 1.36 -22.62 -24.47
CA CYS A 263 2.41 -23.59 -24.73
C CYS A 263 2.59 -24.59 -23.57
N ASN A 264 2.54 -25.87 -23.91
CA ASN A 264 2.71 -27.02 -23.02
C ASN A 264 4.08 -27.72 -23.17
N PHE A 265 4.98 -27.18 -24.00
CA PHE A 265 6.35 -27.67 -24.19
C PHE A 265 6.51 -29.18 -24.44
N ASP A 266 5.50 -29.82 -25.07
CA ASP A 266 5.51 -31.26 -25.31
C ASP A 266 6.46 -31.69 -26.44
N LEU A 267 6.89 -30.78 -27.32
CA LEU A 267 7.75 -31.09 -28.46
C LEU A 267 9.06 -30.28 -28.39
N PRO A 268 10.23 -30.91 -28.59
CA PRO A 268 11.54 -30.27 -28.41
C PRO A 268 11.83 -29.11 -29.37
N GLU A 269 11.16 -29.08 -30.54
CA GLU A 269 11.30 -28.02 -31.54
C GLU A 269 10.13 -27.04 -31.56
N ASP A 270 9.11 -27.25 -30.73
CA ASP A 270 7.92 -26.41 -30.66
C ASP A 270 7.90 -25.61 -29.35
N LEU A 271 8.42 -24.39 -29.41
CA LEU A 271 8.24 -23.40 -28.34
C LEU A 271 6.94 -22.59 -28.54
N CYS A 272 6.05 -23.03 -29.43
CA CYS A 272 4.81 -22.38 -29.84
C CYS A 272 5.07 -21.01 -30.49
N GLY A 273 5.35 -20.00 -29.67
CA GLY A 273 5.81 -18.67 -30.09
C GLY A 273 6.85 -18.06 -29.15
N TRP A 274 7.23 -18.80 -28.11
CA TRP A 274 8.22 -18.38 -27.14
C TRP A 274 9.62 -18.44 -27.73
N SER A 275 10.44 -17.46 -27.39
CA SER A 275 11.82 -17.35 -27.84
C SER A 275 12.76 -17.33 -26.64
N GLN A 276 13.98 -17.83 -26.82
CA GLN A 276 15.00 -17.82 -25.78
C GLN A 276 16.06 -16.76 -26.08
N ASP A 277 16.54 -16.08 -25.04
CA ASP A 277 17.63 -15.10 -25.18
C ASP A 277 18.98 -15.82 -25.35
N LEU A 278 19.44 -15.92 -26.59
CA LEU A 278 20.72 -16.58 -26.92
C LEU A 278 21.95 -15.73 -26.55
N ALA A 279 21.77 -14.45 -26.22
CA ALA A 279 22.89 -13.54 -25.97
C ALA A 279 23.66 -13.87 -24.69
N THR A 280 23.02 -14.50 -23.70
CA THR A 280 23.62 -14.82 -22.40
C THR A 280 24.34 -16.18 -22.39
N GLY A 281 24.16 -17.02 -23.42
CA GLY A 281 24.70 -18.38 -23.48
C GLY A 281 24.13 -19.34 -22.43
N TYR A 282 23.09 -18.92 -21.70
CA TYR A 282 22.41 -19.69 -20.66
C TYR A 282 20.91 -19.75 -20.97
N THR A 283 20.48 -20.89 -21.47
CA THR A 283 19.16 -21.12 -22.07
C THR A 283 18.40 -22.21 -21.30
N TRP A 284 17.07 -22.21 -21.42
CA TRP A 284 16.22 -23.26 -20.88
C TRP A 284 16.40 -24.53 -21.71
N SER A 285 16.77 -25.63 -21.06
CA SER A 285 16.96 -26.94 -21.70
C SER A 285 15.66 -27.72 -21.71
N PHE A 286 15.29 -28.26 -22.87
CA PHE A 286 14.19 -29.21 -22.99
C PHE A 286 14.54 -30.52 -22.27
N GLN A 287 13.61 -31.04 -21.48
CA GLN A 287 13.73 -32.34 -20.83
C GLN A 287 12.61 -33.28 -21.30
N PRO A 288 12.95 -34.42 -21.93
CA PRO A 288 11.96 -35.44 -22.24
C PRO A 288 11.56 -36.20 -20.96
N ALA A 289 10.29 -36.56 -20.86
CA ALA A 289 9.83 -37.44 -19.81
C ALA A 289 10.44 -38.85 -19.98
N GLY A 290 11.26 -39.25 -19.00
CA GLY A 290 11.77 -40.62 -18.90
C GLY A 290 13.27 -40.78 -19.13
N THR A 291 14.10 -40.26 -18.22
CA THR A 291 15.45 -40.81 -17.98
C THR A 291 15.73 -40.96 -16.49
N TRP A 292 14.91 -41.76 -15.79
CA TRP A 292 15.35 -42.41 -14.55
C TRP A 292 15.44 -43.92 -14.84
N ILE A 293 16.60 -44.35 -15.36
CA ILE A 293 16.99 -45.77 -15.25
C ILE A 293 17.44 -45.96 -13.80
N SER A 294 16.53 -46.41 -12.96
CA SER A 294 16.83 -47.01 -11.65
C SER A 294 16.08 -48.33 -11.58
N ASN A 295 16.84 -49.41 -11.41
CA ASN A 295 16.42 -50.81 -11.48
C ASN A 295 15.46 -51.21 -10.36
N SER A 296 14.19 -50.85 -10.47
CA SER A 296 13.13 -51.42 -9.63
C SER A 296 11.86 -51.61 -10.45
N GLU A 297 11.41 -52.87 -10.44
CA GLU A 297 10.25 -53.44 -11.13
C GLU A 297 8.97 -52.59 -10.95
N PRO A 298 8.11 -52.43 -11.97
CA PRO A 298 6.99 -51.51 -11.91
C PRO A 298 5.79 -52.12 -11.17
N SER A 299 5.26 -51.38 -10.19
CA SER A 299 3.95 -51.63 -9.57
C SER A 299 2.81 -51.21 -10.53
N PRO A 300 1.65 -51.89 -10.59
CA PRO A 300 0.68 -51.74 -11.68
C PRO A 300 -0.29 -50.54 -11.59
N ASP A 301 -0.14 -49.61 -10.65
CA ASP A 301 -1.17 -48.59 -10.37
C ASP A 301 -0.67 -47.14 -10.40
N THR A 302 0.38 -46.84 -11.17
CA THR A 302 0.79 -45.44 -11.40
C THR A 302 1.09 -45.25 -12.87
N VAL A 303 0.10 -44.74 -13.60
CA VAL A 303 0.31 -44.21 -14.95
C VAL A 303 1.34 -43.08 -14.82
N PRO A 304 2.53 -43.18 -15.42
CA PRO A 304 3.46 -42.07 -15.44
C PRO A 304 3.00 -41.15 -16.58
N ASP A 305 2.30 -40.06 -16.24
CA ASP A 305 2.06 -38.99 -17.22
C ASP A 305 3.42 -38.37 -17.56
N ALA A 306 4.00 -38.89 -18.63
CA ALA A 306 5.28 -38.54 -19.17
C ALA A 306 5.17 -37.16 -19.86
N LYS A 307 5.11 -36.08 -19.08
CA LYS A 307 5.09 -34.69 -19.58
C LYS A 307 6.50 -34.14 -19.81
N ASN A 308 6.74 -33.61 -21.00
CA ASN A 308 7.99 -32.91 -21.31
C ASN A 308 7.93 -31.48 -20.76
N TYR A 309 9.08 -30.89 -20.43
CA TYR A 309 9.10 -29.55 -19.84
C TYR A 309 10.41 -28.81 -20.10
N LEU A 310 10.40 -27.50 -19.86
CA LEU A 310 11.61 -26.68 -19.87
C LEU A 310 12.27 -26.68 -18.50
N GLN A 311 13.58 -26.97 -18.46
CA GLN A 311 14.35 -27.03 -17.24
C GLN A 311 15.60 -26.16 -17.28
N LEU A 312 15.94 -25.58 -16.13
CA LEU A 312 17.21 -24.96 -15.84
C LEU A 312 17.88 -25.72 -14.69
N GLN A 313 19.03 -26.33 -14.94
CA GLN A 313 19.77 -27.09 -13.94
C GLN A 313 21.11 -26.45 -13.63
N SER A 314 21.48 -26.39 -12.35
CA SER A 314 22.79 -25.92 -11.91
C SER A 314 23.91 -26.77 -12.52
N SER A 315 24.87 -26.12 -13.18
CA SER A 315 26.11 -26.76 -13.63
C SER A 315 27.31 -25.90 -13.20
N ARG A 316 28.38 -26.53 -12.71
CA ARG A 316 29.59 -25.88 -12.13
C ARG A 316 30.29 -24.85 -13.04
N ARG A 317 29.87 -24.70 -14.30
CA ARG A 317 30.42 -23.77 -15.30
C ARG A 317 29.52 -22.57 -15.62
N ARG A 318 28.26 -22.56 -15.16
CA ARG A 318 27.21 -21.61 -15.60
C ARG A 318 26.48 -20.92 -14.45
N GLU A 319 26.99 -21.03 -13.23
CA GLU A 319 26.36 -20.44 -12.04
C GLU A 319 26.49 -18.91 -12.04
N GLY A 320 25.42 -18.19 -11.67
CA GLY A 320 25.37 -16.71 -11.70
C GLY A 320 24.92 -16.09 -13.04
N GLN A 321 24.56 -16.89 -14.04
CA GLN A 321 23.96 -16.44 -15.30
C GLN A 321 22.42 -16.47 -15.23
N ARG A 322 21.76 -15.73 -16.13
CA ARG A 322 20.29 -15.61 -16.21
C ARG A 322 19.78 -16.21 -17.52
N ALA A 323 18.79 -17.08 -17.42
CA ALA A 323 18.09 -17.64 -18.57
C ALA A 323 16.76 -16.92 -18.75
N ARG A 324 16.47 -16.46 -19.97
CA ARG A 324 15.25 -15.71 -20.30
C ARG A 324 14.45 -16.45 -21.36
N LEU A 325 13.19 -16.72 -21.05
CA LEU A 325 12.18 -17.22 -21.97
C LEU A 325 11.18 -16.09 -22.21
N ILE A 326 11.04 -15.68 -23.48
CA ILE A 326 10.37 -14.45 -23.91
C ILE A 326 9.14 -14.81 -24.72
N SER A 327 7.98 -14.28 -24.34
CA SER A 327 6.71 -14.54 -25.02
C SER A 327 6.62 -13.85 -26.39
N PRO A 328 5.68 -14.28 -27.25
CA PRO A 328 5.14 -13.43 -28.31
C PRO A 328 4.69 -12.07 -27.79
N THR A 329 4.61 -11.09 -28.68
CA THR A 329 4.10 -9.77 -28.36
C THR A 329 2.61 -9.84 -28.03
N ILE A 330 2.20 -9.24 -26.91
CA ILE A 330 0.82 -9.17 -26.43
C ILE A 330 0.35 -7.73 -26.54
N TYR A 331 -0.88 -7.53 -27.00
CA TYR A 331 -1.57 -6.24 -26.96
C TYR A 331 -2.93 -6.40 -26.26
N LEU A 332 -3.07 -5.80 -25.07
CA LEU A 332 -4.27 -5.90 -24.24
C LEU A 332 -4.76 -4.49 -23.87
N PRO A 333 -5.29 -3.71 -24.82
CA PRO A 333 -5.84 -2.39 -24.53
C PRO A 333 -7.12 -2.58 -23.71
N GLN A 334 -7.23 -1.95 -22.54
CA GLN A 334 -8.46 -1.95 -21.72
C GLN A 334 -8.97 -3.30 -21.17
N SER A 335 -8.28 -4.43 -21.42
CA SER A 335 -8.61 -5.74 -20.84
C SER A 335 -7.48 -6.31 -20.00
N ALA A 336 -7.82 -7.07 -18.96
CA ALA A 336 -6.87 -7.84 -18.17
C ALA A 336 -7.19 -9.32 -18.28
N VAL A 337 -6.16 -10.16 -18.35
CA VAL A 337 -6.30 -11.61 -18.52
C VAL A 337 -5.50 -12.34 -17.46
N CYS A 338 -6.00 -13.47 -16.97
CA CYS A 338 -5.25 -14.34 -16.09
C CYS A 338 -4.26 -15.18 -16.89
N MET A 339 -2.98 -15.18 -16.53
CA MET A 339 -1.99 -16.10 -17.08
C MET A 339 -1.66 -17.16 -16.03
N VAL A 340 -1.69 -18.41 -16.45
CA VAL A 340 -1.45 -19.59 -15.61
C VAL A 340 -0.26 -20.36 -16.18
N PHE A 341 0.57 -20.93 -15.31
CA PHE A 341 1.71 -21.75 -15.69
C PHE A 341 2.03 -22.76 -14.59
N GLN A 342 2.67 -23.87 -14.95
CA GLN A 342 3.21 -24.83 -13.98
C GLN A 342 4.70 -24.59 -13.79
N TYR A 343 5.18 -24.72 -12.56
CA TYR A 343 6.60 -24.57 -12.25
C TYR A 343 7.08 -25.53 -11.17
N GLN A 344 8.38 -25.83 -11.20
CA GLN A 344 9.12 -26.41 -10.07
C GLN A 344 10.29 -25.50 -9.73
N ALA A 345 10.57 -25.34 -8.44
CA ALA A 345 11.71 -24.56 -7.98
C ALA A 345 12.26 -25.16 -6.69
N TRP A 346 13.35 -25.91 -6.79
CA TRP A 346 14.00 -26.51 -5.63
C TRP A 346 15.52 -26.44 -5.71
N GLY A 347 16.15 -26.43 -4.55
CA GLY A 347 17.57 -26.18 -4.41
C GLY A 347 17.83 -25.00 -3.49
N SER A 348 18.57 -25.26 -2.41
CA SER A 348 18.97 -24.35 -1.34
C SER A 348 18.92 -22.86 -1.70
N ASN A 349 18.05 -22.05 -1.07
CA ASN A 349 17.96 -20.55 -1.01
C ASN A 349 18.65 -19.69 -2.10
N GLY A 350 18.81 -20.19 -3.31
CA GLY A 350 19.73 -19.71 -4.32
C GLY A 350 19.16 -19.87 -5.73
N VAL A 351 18.00 -20.51 -5.84
CA VAL A 351 17.16 -20.58 -7.02
C VAL A 351 16.15 -19.44 -6.98
N MET A 352 15.96 -18.76 -8.10
CA MET A 352 15.03 -17.65 -8.21
C MET A 352 14.39 -17.64 -9.60
N LEU A 353 13.06 -17.58 -9.63
CA LEU A 353 12.28 -17.40 -10.85
C LEU A 353 11.53 -16.07 -10.76
N ARG A 354 11.68 -15.22 -11.77
CA ARG A 354 10.99 -13.94 -11.89
C ARG A 354 10.24 -13.85 -13.20
N ILE A 355 9.08 -13.21 -13.17
CA ILE A 355 8.30 -12.92 -14.37
C ILE A 355 8.21 -11.41 -14.54
N TRP A 356 8.60 -10.94 -15.71
CA TRP A 356 8.64 -9.53 -16.06
C TRP A 356 7.65 -9.21 -17.17
N ARG A 357 7.05 -8.01 -17.10
CA ARG A 357 6.45 -7.33 -18.25
C ARG A 357 7.48 -6.37 -18.83
N GLU A 358 7.80 -6.53 -20.10
CA GLU A 358 8.76 -5.72 -20.83
C GLU A 358 8.05 -5.01 -21.99
N ALA A 359 7.92 -3.70 -21.86
CA ALA A 359 7.37 -2.80 -22.87
C ALA A 359 8.44 -1.77 -23.28
N SER A 360 8.20 -1.03 -24.37
CA SER A 360 9.13 -0.04 -24.93
C SER A 360 9.63 1.01 -23.91
N GLN A 361 8.82 1.34 -22.90
CA GLN A 361 9.15 2.35 -21.88
C GLN A 361 9.14 1.83 -20.44
N GLU A 362 8.89 0.54 -20.21
CA GLU A 362 8.72 0.02 -18.85
C GLU A 362 9.14 -1.45 -18.72
N HIS A 363 9.93 -1.75 -17.67
CA HIS A 363 10.26 -3.12 -17.24
C HIS A 363 9.72 -3.33 -15.82
N LYS A 364 8.67 -4.14 -15.66
CA LYS A 364 7.95 -4.31 -14.39
C LYS A 364 7.92 -5.77 -13.95
N ALA A 365 8.35 -6.06 -12.73
CA ALA A 365 8.23 -7.40 -12.14
C ALA A 365 6.76 -7.68 -11.78
N LEU A 366 6.22 -8.77 -12.31
CA LEU A 366 4.86 -9.24 -12.01
C LEU A 366 4.87 -10.32 -10.93
N TRP A 367 5.90 -11.17 -10.89
CA TRP A 367 5.96 -12.32 -9.98
C TRP A 367 7.40 -12.70 -9.66
N VAL A 368 7.65 -13.18 -8.43
CA VAL A 368 8.97 -13.58 -7.95
C VAL A 368 8.84 -14.72 -6.94
N ILE A 369 9.61 -15.79 -7.13
CA ILE A 369 9.85 -16.84 -6.11
C ILE A 369 11.35 -16.94 -5.85
N THR A 370 11.72 -17.07 -4.57
CA THR A 370 13.12 -17.18 -4.10
C THR A 370 13.33 -18.32 -3.10
N GLU A 371 12.24 -18.98 -2.72
CA GLU A 371 12.21 -20.02 -1.70
C GLU A 371 12.18 -21.39 -2.36
N ASP A 372 12.71 -22.39 -1.67
CA ASP A 372 12.62 -23.78 -2.08
C ASP A 372 11.16 -24.25 -1.94
N GLN A 373 10.56 -24.66 -3.05
CA GLN A 373 9.17 -25.12 -3.13
C GLN A 373 9.03 -26.64 -3.15
N GLY A 374 10.16 -27.38 -3.08
CA GLY A 374 10.21 -28.84 -3.19
C GLY A 374 10.17 -29.34 -4.63
N GLU A 375 10.23 -30.66 -4.79
CA GLU A 375 10.26 -31.35 -6.09
C GLU A 375 8.88 -31.47 -6.76
N GLU A 376 7.82 -30.99 -6.12
CA GLU A 376 6.45 -31.06 -6.63
C GLU A 376 6.14 -29.93 -7.62
N TRP A 377 5.33 -30.24 -8.64
CA TRP A 377 4.79 -29.24 -9.57
C TRP A 377 3.79 -28.34 -8.86
N ARG A 378 3.93 -27.02 -9.06
CA ARG A 378 3.02 -26.01 -8.53
C ARG A 378 2.47 -25.14 -9.65
N GLU A 379 1.21 -24.76 -9.50
CA GLU A 379 0.57 -23.82 -10.41
C GLU A 379 0.85 -22.38 -9.95
N GLY A 380 1.36 -21.57 -10.86
CA GLY A 380 1.47 -20.12 -10.73
C GLY A 380 0.37 -19.41 -11.51
N ARG A 381 -0.23 -18.38 -10.90
CA ARG A 381 -1.23 -17.50 -11.53
C ARG A 381 -0.78 -16.05 -11.42
N ILE A 382 -0.86 -15.31 -12.52
CA ILE A 382 -0.57 -13.87 -12.56
C ILE A 382 -1.63 -13.13 -13.38
N ILE A 383 -2.00 -11.94 -12.92
CA ILE A 383 -2.86 -11.05 -13.72
C ILE A 383 -1.97 -10.28 -14.68
N LEU A 384 -2.28 -10.36 -15.98
CA LEU A 384 -1.74 -9.48 -17.01
C LEU A 384 -2.68 -8.27 -17.13
N PRO A 385 -2.30 -7.10 -16.57
CA PRO A 385 -3.17 -5.94 -16.58
C PRO A 385 -3.25 -5.32 -17.98
N SER A 386 -4.29 -4.52 -18.20
CA SER A 386 -4.41 -3.73 -19.43
C SER A 386 -3.22 -2.81 -19.62
N TYR A 387 -2.80 -2.68 -20.88
CA TYR A 387 -1.70 -1.83 -21.27
C TYR A 387 -1.90 -1.34 -22.71
N ASP A 388 -1.78 -0.03 -22.92
CA ASP A 388 -2.11 0.64 -24.18
C ASP A 388 -1.03 0.49 -25.26
N MET A 389 0.02 -0.28 -25.00
CA MET A 389 1.08 -0.59 -25.95
C MET A 389 1.35 -2.09 -25.98
N GLU A 390 1.99 -2.54 -27.05
CA GLU A 390 2.54 -3.89 -27.14
C GLU A 390 3.60 -4.15 -26.06
N TYR A 391 3.55 -5.33 -25.43
CA TYR A 391 4.52 -5.77 -24.45
C TYR A 391 4.80 -7.27 -24.54
N ARG A 392 5.86 -7.73 -23.89
CA ARG A 392 6.21 -9.15 -23.77
C ARG A 392 6.30 -9.58 -22.32
N ILE A 393 6.03 -10.86 -22.08
CA ILE A 393 6.23 -11.52 -20.79
C ILE A 393 7.53 -12.30 -20.84
N VAL A 394 8.37 -12.11 -19.82
CA VAL A 394 9.69 -12.73 -19.74
C VAL A 394 9.83 -13.51 -18.45
N PHE A 395 10.00 -14.82 -18.58
CA PHE A 395 10.39 -15.72 -17.50
C PHE A 395 11.91 -15.70 -17.37
N GLU A 396 12.40 -15.13 -16.27
CA GLU A 396 13.81 -15.02 -15.93
C GLU A 396 14.16 -16.01 -14.81
N GLY A 397 14.91 -17.06 -15.17
CA GLY A 397 15.46 -18.04 -14.23
C GLY A 397 16.89 -17.69 -13.84
N PHE A 398 17.17 -17.72 -12.53
CA PHE A 398 18.50 -17.42 -11.98
C PHE A 398 18.88 -18.44 -10.90
N ILE A 399 20.10 -18.98 -11.03
CA ILE A 399 20.71 -19.84 -10.02
C ILE A 399 21.99 -19.16 -9.53
N ARG A 400 22.04 -18.83 -8.24
CA ARG A 400 23.15 -18.12 -7.60
C ARG A 400 24.43 -18.96 -7.63
N ASN A 401 25.57 -18.28 -7.80
CA ASN A 401 26.90 -18.90 -7.74
C ASN A 401 27.11 -19.67 -6.41
N GLY A 402 27.67 -20.88 -6.49
CA GLY A 402 27.90 -21.79 -5.37
C GLY A 402 26.65 -22.52 -4.86
N HIS A 403 25.52 -22.48 -5.57
CA HIS A 403 24.28 -23.15 -5.17
C HIS A 403 23.83 -24.14 -6.25
N SER A 404 23.35 -25.31 -5.83
CA SER A 404 22.73 -26.30 -6.72
C SER A 404 21.22 -26.21 -6.64
N GLY A 405 20.56 -26.32 -7.79
CA GLY A 405 19.11 -26.29 -7.86
C GLY A 405 18.57 -26.47 -9.27
N VAL A 406 17.25 -26.62 -9.34
CA VAL A 406 16.49 -26.87 -10.55
C VAL A 406 15.31 -25.91 -10.61
N LEU A 407 15.13 -25.28 -11.76
CA LEU A 407 13.87 -24.63 -12.15
C LEU A 407 13.25 -25.42 -13.29
N ALA A 408 11.96 -25.68 -13.22
CA ALA A 408 11.20 -26.23 -14.34
C ALA A 408 9.99 -25.34 -14.63
N LEU A 409 9.58 -25.28 -15.90
CA LEU A 409 8.41 -24.55 -16.39
C LEU A 409 7.64 -25.43 -17.36
N ASP A 410 6.32 -25.42 -17.23
CA ASP A 410 5.41 -26.16 -18.09
C ASP A 410 4.02 -25.47 -18.19
N ASP A 411 3.18 -25.90 -19.14
CA ASP A 411 1.75 -25.57 -19.25
C ASP A 411 1.42 -24.05 -19.13
N ILE A 412 2.12 -23.19 -19.87
CA ILE A 412 1.87 -21.74 -19.88
C ILE A 412 0.65 -21.42 -20.75
N ARG A 413 -0.35 -20.75 -20.19
CA ARG A 413 -1.55 -20.35 -20.95
C ARG A 413 -2.20 -19.06 -20.43
N LEU A 414 -2.94 -18.41 -21.30
CA LEU A 414 -3.90 -17.37 -20.94
C LEU A 414 -5.24 -18.03 -20.59
N GLY A 415 -5.64 -17.93 -19.33
CA GLY A 415 -6.93 -18.38 -18.84
C GLY A 415 -8.01 -17.35 -19.12
N THR A 416 -8.46 -17.25 -20.37
CA THR A 416 -9.66 -16.45 -20.74
C THR A 416 -10.94 -17.01 -20.12
N ASP A 417 -10.91 -18.29 -19.73
CA ASP A 417 -11.94 -19.02 -19.00
C ASP A 417 -11.90 -18.79 -17.48
N ILE A 418 -10.84 -18.13 -16.97
CA ILE A 418 -10.65 -17.89 -15.54
C ILE A 418 -11.06 -16.44 -15.24
N PRO A 419 -12.15 -16.21 -14.47
CA PRO A 419 -12.50 -14.86 -14.06
C PRO A 419 -11.36 -14.27 -13.23
N LEU A 420 -11.09 -12.96 -13.40
CA LEU A 420 -9.96 -12.29 -12.75
C LEU A 420 -9.95 -12.43 -11.23
N GLU A 421 -11.12 -12.58 -10.62
CA GLU A 421 -11.32 -12.84 -9.19
C GLU A 421 -10.66 -14.16 -8.75
N ASN A 422 -10.74 -15.20 -9.60
CA ASN A 422 -10.17 -16.53 -9.35
C ASN A 422 -8.71 -16.64 -9.80
N CYS A 423 -8.19 -15.62 -10.50
CA CYS A 423 -6.76 -15.51 -10.77
C CYS A 423 -5.96 -15.21 -9.49
N MET A 424 -6.64 -14.77 -8.43
CA MET A 424 -6.07 -14.39 -7.13
C MET A 424 -6.32 -15.42 -6.03
N GLU A 425 -6.91 -16.58 -6.32
CA GLU A 425 -7.04 -17.63 -5.31
C GLU A 425 -5.65 -18.10 -4.86
N PRO A 426 -5.41 -18.24 -3.55
CA PRO A 426 -4.12 -18.70 -3.04
C PRO A 426 -3.83 -20.12 -3.51
N ILE A 427 -2.56 -20.42 -3.74
CA ILE A 427 -2.04 -21.79 -3.81
C ILE A 427 -2.56 -22.51 -2.55
N THR A 428 -3.42 -23.50 -2.72
CA THR A 428 -3.80 -24.41 -1.65
C THR A 428 -2.53 -25.06 -1.12
N ALA A 429 -2.16 -24.76 0.12
CA ALA A 429 -0.94 -25.29 0.72
C ALA A 429 -0.96 -26.82 0.93
N PHE A 430 -2.02 -27.53 0.54
CA PHE A 430 -2.12 -28.99 0.63
C PHE A 430 -3.10 -29.56 -0.42
N PRO A 431 -2.62 -30.18 -1.50
CA PRO A 431 -3.38 -31.16 -2.24
C PRO A 431 -3.19 -32.54 -1.57
N GLY A 432 -4.24 -33.03 -0.93
CA GLY A 432 -4.40 -34.47 -0.64
C GLY A 432 -3.41 -35.09 0.35
N ALA A 433 -3.66 -34.96 1.65
CA ALA A 433 -3.22 -35.94 2.62
C ALA A 433 -4.44 -36.60 3.26
N THR A 434 -4.80 -37.78 2.78
CA THR A 434 -5.63 -38.73 3.51
C THR A 434 -4.83 -39.12 4.77
N LEU A 435 -5.12 -38.48 5.89
CA LEU A 435 -4.48 -38.79 7.17
C LEU A 435 -4.89 -40.20 7.60
N LEU A 436 -3.95 -41.15 7.53
CA LEU A 436 -4.02 -42.34 8.39
C LEU A 436 -3.84 -41.88 9.85
N PRO A 437 -4.72 -42.30 10.78
CA PRO A 437 -4.64 -41.85 12.16
C PRO A 437 -3.46 -42.54 12.85
N GLY A 438 -2.42 -41.79 13.25
CA GLY A 438 -1.46 -42.34 14.22
C GLY A 438 -0.04 -41.77 14.32
N THR A 439 0.43 -40.86 13.47
CA THR A 439 1.84 -40.42 13.54
C THR A 439 1.99 -38.91 13.71
N LYS A 440 2.47 -38.52 14.90
CA LYS A 440 2.95 -37.17 15.22
C LYS A 440 4.32 -36.94 14.55
N PRO A 441 4.52 -35.85 13.79
CA PRO A 441 5.87 -35.41 13.45
C PRO A 441 6.45 -34.57 14.61
N THR A 442 7.55 -35.03 15.18
CA THR A 442 8.41 -34.24 16.07
C THR A 442 9.23 -33.27 15.21
N VAL A 443 9.08 -31.97 15.45
CA VAL A 443 9.93 -30.93 14.84
C VAL A 443 11.03 -30.58 15.83
N ASP A 444 12.29 -30.69 15.37
CA ASP A 444 13.46 -30.21 16.08
C ASP A 444 13.38 -28.69 16.27
N THR A 445 13.43 -28.27 17.52
CA THR A 445 13.42 -26.87 17.93
C THR A 445 14.83 -26.30 17.82
N VAL A 446 15.03 -25.30 16.95
CA VAL A 446 16.24 -24.47 17.02
C VAL A 446 16.08 -23.50 18.19
N SER A 447 16.74 -23.81 19.30
CA SER A 447 16.74 -22.98 20.51
C SER A 447 17.53 -21.70 20.28
N VAL A 448 16.87 -20.54 20.30
CA VAL A 448 17.54 -19.25 20.51
C VAL A 448 17.77 -19.09 22.02
N GLN A 449 19.03 -18.90 22.44
CA GLN A 449 19.34 -18.76 23.87
C GLN A 449 18.73 -17.48 24.45
N PRO A 450 18.06 -17.55 25.62
CA PRO A 450 17.50 -16.38 26.28
C PRO A 450 18.60 -15.46 26.81
N ILE A 451 18.35 -14.15 26.74
CA ILE A 451 19.26 -13.12 27.28
C ILE A 451 19.44 -13.38 28.79
N PRO A 452 20.68 -13.47 29.29
CA PRO A 452 20.94 -13.77 30.69
C PRO A 452 20.34 -12.73 31.65
N ALA A 453 19.73 -13.20 32.75
CA ALA A 453 19.05 -12.36 33.73
C ALA A 453 19.89 -11.20 34.29
N TYR A 454 21.22 -11.31 34.29
CA TYR A 454 22.12 -10.23 34.75
C TYR A 454 21.97 -8.93 33.95
N TRP A 455 21.57 -8.99 32.68
CA TRP A 455 21.33 -7.81 31.86
C TRP A 455 20.16 -6.96 32.36
N TYR A 456 19.12 -7.60 32.91
CA TYR A 456 18.00 -6.87 33.53
C TYR A 456 18.44 -6.12 34.78
N TYR A 457 19.34 -6.70 35.58
CA TYR A 457 19.91 -6.01 36.75
C TYR A 457 20.82 -4.85 36.36
N VAL A 458 21.58 -4.98 35.27
CA VAL A 458 22.42 -3.88 34.74
C VAL A 458 21.56 -2.71 34.26
N ILE A 459 20.46 -2.99 33.54
CA ILE A 459 19.54 -1.95 33.06
C ILE A 459 18.80 -1.29 34.25
N ALA A 460 18.35 -2.07 35.23
CA ALA A 460 17.67 -1.56 36.41
C ALA A 460 18.60 -0.72 37.30
N ALA A 461 19.84 -1.16 37.51
CA ALA A 461 20.84 -0.43 38.28
C ALA A 461 21.25 0.87 37.57
N GLY A 462 21.40 0.84 36.23
CA GLY A 462 21.65 2.04 35.43
C GLY A 462 20.52 3.06 35.56
N GLY A 463 19.27 2.61 35.53
CA GLY A 463 18.10 3.47 35.74
C GLY A 463 18.09 4.15 37.12
N ALA A 464 18.40 3.41 38.19
CA ALA A 464 18.44 3.94 39.55
C ALA A 464 19.54 5.02 39.72
N VAL A 465 20.71 4.82 39.11
CA VAL A 465 21.81 5.80 39.12
C VAL A 465 21.41 7.09 38.41
N VAL A 466 20.73 6.99 37.26
CA VAL A 466 20.24 8.17 36.52
C VAL A 466 19.24 8.97 37.35
N VAL A 467 18.32 8.30 38.06
CA VAL A 467 17.36 8.98 38.95
C VAL A 467 18.07 9.67 40.11
N LEU A 468 19.05 9.02 40.75
CA LEU A 468 19.82 9.62 41.84
C LEU A 468 20.62 10.85 41.39
N VAL A 469 21.26 10.79 40.21
CA VAL A 469 21.97 11.93 39.62
C VAL A 469 20.99 13.08 39.34
N SER A 470 19.80 12.76 38.83
CA SER A 470 18.76 13.77 38.55
C SER A 470 18.29 14.50 39.81
N VAL A 471 18.07 13.75 40.90
CA VAL A 471 17.65 14.31 42.20
C VAL A 471 18.77 15.16 42.81
N ALA A 472 20.03 14.71 42.76
CA ALA A 472 21.17 15.48 43.25
C ALA A 472 21.32 16.81 42.49
N LEU A 473 21.17 16.79 41.16
CA LEU A 473 21.25 17.97 40.31
C LEU A 473 20.11 18.97 40.61
N ALA A 474 18.90 18.47 40.86
CA ALA A 474 17.77 19.30 41.30
C ALA A 474 18.03 19.95 42.66
N LEU A 475 18.62 19.24 43.62
CA LEU A 475 18.98 19.79 44.94
C LEU A 475 20.07 20.86 44.85
N VAL A 476 21.09 20.65 44.01
CA VAL A 476 22.15 21.64 43.76
C VAL A 476 21.58 22.91 43.13
N LEU A 477 20.70 22.76 42.13
CA LEU A 477 20.01 23.88 41.51
C LEU A 477 19.11 24.63 42.51
N HIS A 478 18.42 23.89 43.38
CA HIS A 478 17.59 24.50 44.43
C HIS A 478 18.43 25.29 45.44
N TYR A 479 19.57 24.74 45.88
CA TYR A 479 20.49 25.40 46.79
C TYR A 479 21.12 26.66 46.17
N HIS A 480 21.50 26.60 44.89
CA HIS A 480 21.99 27.77 44.15
C HIS A 480 20.92 28.86 44.02
N ARG A 481 19.67 28.47 43.77
CA ARG A 481 18.53 29.40 43.69
C ARG A 481 18.25 30.06 45.03
N PHE A 482 18.37 29.31 46.13
CA PHE A 482 18.21 29.83 47.50
C PHE A 482 19.32 30.80 47.90
N ARG A 483 20.59 30.48 47.57
CA ARG A 483 21.72 31.41 47.75
C ARG A 483 21.57 32.69 46.94
N TYR A 484 21.09 32.59 45.70
CA TYR A 484 20.83 33.76 44.87
C TYR A 484 19.69 34.64 45.40
N ALA A 485 18.65 34.02 45.98
CA ALA A 485 17.56 34.74 46.63
C ALA A 485 18.01 35.46 47.92
N ALA A 486 18.82 34.79 48.76
CA ALA A 486 19.35 35.37 49.99
C ALA A 486 20.31 36.55 49.73
N LYS A 487 21.02 36.55 48.60
CA LYS A 487 21.92 37.67 48.21
C LYS A 487 21.17 38.89 47.68
N LYS A 488 19.87 38.78 47.40
CA LYS A 488 19.03 39.87 46.87
C LYS A 488 18.17 40.56 47.96
N SER A 489 18.13 40.03 49.19
CA SER A 489 17.28 40.52 50.28
C SER A 489 17.93 41.49 51.26
N ASP A 490 19.21 41.85 51.12
CA ASP A 490 19.80 42.95 51.87
C ASP A 490 19.50 44.29 51.19
N HIS A 491 18.27 44.79 51.39
CA HIS A 491 17.97 46.22 51.32
C HIS A 491 17.34 46.63 52.65
N SER A 492 18.00 47.58 53.31
CA SER A 492 17.77 48.13 54.64
C SER A 492 16.34 48.58 54.91
N ILE A 493 15.77 48.20 56.07
CA ILE A 493 14.60 48.89 56.65
C ILE A 493 14.87 49.18 58.13
N THR A 494 14.99 50.47 58.44
CA THR A 494 15.11 51.05 59.79
C THR A 494 13.73 51.09 60.45
N TYR A 495 13.58 50.52 61.65
CA TYR A 495 12.33 50.60 62.42
C TYR A 495 12.39 51.75 63.44
N LYS A 496 11.39 52.66 63.39
CA LYS A 496 11.00 53.51 64.51
C LYS A 496 9.96 52.77 65.33
N THR A 497 10.25 52.56 66.62
CA THR A 497 9.38 51.90 67.59
C THR A 497 8.35 52.85 68.17
N SER A 498 7.10 52.39 68.30
CA SER A 498 6.13 52.91 69.25
C SER A 498 5.56 51.74 70.05
N HIS A 499 5.89 51.71 71.35
CA HIS A 499 5.41 50.75 72.33
C HIS A 499 3.92 50.95 72.62
N TYR A 500 3.17 49.84 72.77
CA TYR A 500 2.11 49.73 73.79
C TYR A 500 2.01 48.30 74.30
N ALA A 501 1.66 48.18 75.58
CA ALA A 501 1.84 47.00 76.43
C ALA A 501 0.53 46.24 76.69
N ASN A 502 0.69 44.93 76.89
CA ASN A 502 -0.04 43.98 77.75
C ASN A 502 -1.57 43.82 77.64
N GLY A 503 -2.00 42.57 77.42
CA GLY A 503 -3.21 42.02 78.08
C GLY A 503 -4.06 41.01 77.30
N ALA A 504 -3.75 39.71 77.47
CA ALA A 504 -4.66 38.54 77.54
C ALA A 504 -5.63 38.16 76.39
N PRO A 505 -6.10 36.89 76.33
CA PRO A 505 -6.30 36.13 75.09
C PRO A 505 -7.77 35.83 74.76
N VAL A 506 -8.10 35.59 73.48
CA VAL A 506 -9.28 34.80 73.07
C VAL A 506 -8.97 34.03 71.80
N ALA A 507 -9.25 32.73 71.84
CA ALA A 507 -9.13 31.79 70.73
C ALA A 507 -10.16 32.08 69.62
N VAL A 508 -9.74 32.01 68.36
CA VAL A 508 -10.61 31.88 67.19
C VAL A 508 -9.91 30.96 66.19
N GLU A 509 -10.55 29.83 65.85
CA GLU A 509 -10.17 28.96 64.73
C GLU A 509 -10.25 29.73 63.40
N PRO A 510 -9.21 29.75 62.56
CA PRO A 510 -9.33 30.30 61.21
C PRO A 510 -9.91 29.26 60.25
N THR A 511 -11.18 29.45 59.90
CA THR A 511 -11.80 28.92 58.68
C THR A 511 -11.20 29.66 57.48
N LEU A 512 -10.58 28.94 56.53
CA LEU A 512 -10.06 29.56 55.31
C LEU A 512 -11.12 29.53 54.21
N THR A 513 -11.71 30.69 53.93
CA THR A 513 -12.61 30.92 52.80
C THR A 513 -11.79 31.18 51.53
N ILE A 514 -11.95 30.34 50.50
CA ILE A 514 -11.32 30.53 49.19
C ILE A 514 -12.10 31.60 48.42
N LYS A 515 -11.44 32.71 48.10
CA LYS A 515 -11.98 33.78 47.26
C LYS A 515 -11.57 33.51 45.80
N LEU A 516 -12.55 33.17 44.97
CA LEU A 516 -12.41 33.13 43.51
C LEU A 516 -12.54 34.57 42.99
N GLU A 517 -11.49 35.12 42.39
CA GLU A 517 -11.56 36.35 41.62
C GLU A 517 -11.68 36.00 40.13
N GLN A 518 -12.85 36.33 39.59
CA GLN A 518 -13.19 36.31 38.18
C GLN A 518 -13.16 37.78 37.73
N ASP A 519 -12.25 38.13 36.80
CA ASP A 519 -12.23 39.49 36.22
C ASP A 519 -12.80 39.44 34.79
N PRO A 520 -13.91 40.15 34.51
CA PRO A 520 -14.60 40.16 33.24
C PRO A 520 -14.25 41.36 32.35
N SER A 521 -14.48 41.13 31.05
CA SER A 521 -14.98 42.09 30.04
C SER A 521 -14.00 42.93 29.20
N LEU A 522 -14.20 42.81 27.88
CA LEU A 522 -14.44 43.86 26.89
C LEU A 522 -14.89 43.13 25.60
N ARG A 523 -16.18 42.86 25.36
CA ARG A 523 -17.18 43.71 24.68
C ARG A 523 -16.62 44.57 23.55
N CYS A 524 -16.76 44.08 22.31
CA CYS A 524 -17.61 44.65 21.27
C CYS A 524 -18.02 43.55 20.29
#